data_AF-A0A925QUD2-F1
#
_entry.id   AF-A0A925QUD2-F1
#
_cell.length_a   1.000
_cell.length_b   1.000
_cell.length_c   1.000
_cell.angle_alpha   90.00
_cell.angle_beta   90.00
_cell.angle_gamma   90.00
#
_symmetry.space_group_name_H-M   'P 1'
#
loop_
_entity.id
_entity.type
_entity.pdbx_description
1 polymer ?
#
loop_
_entity_poly.entity_id
_entity_poly.type
_entity_poly.pdbx_seq_one_letter_code
_entity_poly.pdbx_strand_id
1 'polypeptide(L)'
;MDFEKVLPPIISGFFAFGGAYLAIRSQRDNWLLQKRADVFSQFLTDFLEFRQEVVFTADDERLCIAQEKINTSANKVCLFLSKTTRKEFRDTFDEYMRFTPDFSKATNLIGIKESYAPKFELERNFQLIFERVLCGTRGNCSWLSFFRFKQKGMSE
;
A
#
# COMPACT_ATOMS: atom_id res chain seq x y z
N MET A 1 48.24 32.18 -17.55
CA MET A 1 46.87 31.72 -17.80
C MET A 1 46.17 31.64 -16.46
N ASP A 2 45.17 32.49 -16.24
CA ASP A 2 44.50 32.70 -14.95
C ASP A 2 43.59 31.52 -14.58
N PHE A 3 44.18 30.42 -14.09
CA PHE A 3 43.45 29.23 -13.64
C PHE A 3 42.44 29.54 -12.52
N GLU A 4 42.66 30.60 -11.75
CA GLU A 4 41.78 31.03 -10.65
C GLU A 4 40.43 31.62 -11.13
N LYS A 5 40.34 32.11 -12.37
CA LYS A 5 39.09 32.68 -12.91
C LYS A 5 38.17 31.63 -13.56
N VAL A 6 38.70 30.44 -13.86
CA VAL A 6 37.98 29.38 -14.57
C VAL A 6 37.44 28.31 -13.62
N LEU A 7 38.04 28.17 -12.43
CA LEU A 7 37.60 27.21 -11.40
C LEU A 7 36.18 27.48 -10.84
N PRO A 8 35.80 28.73 -10.50
CA PRO A 8 34.48 29.02 -9.92
C PRO A 8 33.28 28.66 -10.81
N PRO A 9 33.26 28.95 -12.14
CA PRO A 9 32.13 28.59 -13.00
C PRO A 9 32.05 27.08 -13.28
N ILE A 10 33.17 26.34 -13.26
CA ILE A 10 33.16 24.88 -13.42
C ILE A 10 32.58 24.21 -12.16
N ILE A 11 32.98 24.68 -10.98
CA ILE A 11 32.45 24.17 -9.70
C ILE A 11 30.96 24.51 -9.57
N SER A 12 30.54 25.74 -9.90
CA SER A 12 29.11 26.12 -9.84
C SER A 12 28.25 25.35 -10.85
N GLY A 13 28.78 25.06 -12.05
CA GLY A 13 28.11 24.21 -13.04
C GLY A 13 27.92 22.76 -12.57
N PHE A 14 28.92 22.17 -11.90
CA PHE A 14 28.81 20.81 -11.33
C PHE A 14 27.81 20.73 -10.18
N PHE A 15 27.79 21.72 -9.28
CA PHE A 15 26.81 21.75 -8.18
C PHE A 15 25.38 22.02 -8.67
N ALA A 16 25.20 22.85 -9.71
CA ALA A 16 23.90 23.07 -10.32
C ALA A 16 23.35 21.82 -11.03
N PHE A 17 24.20 21.11 -11.78
CA PHE A 17 23.81 19.85 -12.44
C PHE A 17 23.61 18.69 -11.44
N GLY A 18 24.47 18.56 -10.44
CA GLY A 18 24.33 17.55 -9.39
C GLY A 18 23.09 17.80 -8.52
N GLY A 19 22.84 19.07 -8.17
CA GLY A 19 21.65 19.50 -7.43
C GLY A 19 20.37 19.30 -8.23
N ALA A 20 20.35 19.65 -9.52
CA ALA A 20 19.21 19.42 -10.40
C ALA A 20 18.94 17.92 -10.61
N TYR A 21 19.98 17.09 -10.78
CA TYR A 21 19.84 15.65 -10.90
C TYR A 21 19.27 15.01 -9.62
N LEU A 22 19.75 15.44 -8.44
CA LEU A 22 19.23 15.01 -7.15
C LEU A 22 17.78 15.51 -6.92
N ALA A 23 17.46 16.74 -7.32
CA ALA A 23 16.12 17.30 -7.23
C ALA A 23 15.12 16.57 -8.14
N ILE A 24 15.50 16.25 -9.38
CA ILE A 24 14.69 15.47 -10.34
C ILE A 24 14.48 14.06 -9.82
N ARG A 25 15.52 13.43 -9.27
CA ARG A 25 15.42 12.08 -8.66
C ARG A 25 14.50 12.10 -7.44
N SER A 26 14.64 13.09 -6.56
CA SER A 26 13.77 13.31 -5.40
C SER A 26 12.30 13.54 -5.82
N GLN A 27 12.06 14.34 -6.86
CA GLN A 27 10.72 14.61 -7.38
C GLN A 27 10.08 13.35 -7.99
N ARG A 28 10.86 12.55 -8.73
CA ARG A 28 10.40 11.26 -9.28
C ARG A 28 10.11 10.24 -8.18
N ASP A 29 10.96 10.17 -7.17
CA ASP A 29 10.80 9.25 -6.04
C ASP A 29 9.59 9.63 -5.19
N ASN A 30 9.36 10.94 -4.95
CA ASN A 30 8.15 11.43 -4.29
C ASN A 30 6.88 11.15 -5.11
N TRP A 31 6.92 11.33 -6.43
CA TRP A 31 5.80 11.01 -7.31
C TRP A 31 5.48 9.50 -7.28
N LEU A 32 6.50 8.63 -7.31
CA LEU A 32 6.32 7.18 -7.20
C LEU A 32 5.73 6.77 -5.84
N LEU A 33 6.18 7.39 -4.74
CA LEU A 33 5.62 7.18 -3.40
C LEU A 33 4.16 7.62 -3.32
N GLN A 34 3.82 8.78 -3.89
CA GLN A 34 2.44 9.27 -3.94
C GLN A 34 1.54 8.31 -4.73
N LYS A 35 1.99 7.83 -5.91
CA LYS A 35 1.22 6.86 -6.69
C LYS A 35 1.06 5.52 -6.00
N ARG A 36 2.09 5.04 -5.28
CA ARG A 36 1.97 3.85 -4.43
C ARG A 36 0.92 4.04 -3.33
N ALA A 37 0.96 5.18 -2.64
CA ALA A 37 -0.01 5.50 -1.60
C ALA A 37 -1.44 5.59 -2.15
N ASP A 38 -1.64 6.17 -3.33
CA ASP A 38 -2.95 6.24 -4.00
C ASP A 38 -3.49 4.86 -4.33
N VAL A 39 -2.66 4.00 -4.94
CA VAL A 39 -3.06 2.63 -5.29
C VAL A 39 -3.38 1.80 -4.05
N PHE A 40 -2.61 1.94 -2.97
CA PHE A 40 -2.87 1.23 -1.71
C PHE A 40 -4.13 1.74 -1.01
N SER A 41 -4.38 3.05 -1.07
CA SER A 41 -5.61 3.65 -0.54
C SER A 41 -6.84 3.14 -1.30
N GLN A 42 -6.77 3.08 -2.62
CA GLN A 42 -7.87 2.57 -3.45
C GLN A 42 -8.15 1.08 -3.17
N PHE A 43 -7.09 0.26 -3.07
CA PHE A 43 -7.24 -1.14 -2.68
C PHE A 43 -7.92 -1.28 -1.31
N LEU A 44 -7.56 -0.46 -0.33
CA LEU A 44 -8.17 -0.52 1.00
C LEU A 44 -9.67 -0.17 0.96
N THR A 45 -10.04 0.87 0.21
CA THR A 45 -11.45 1.24 0.04
C THR A 45 -12.23 0.10 -0.57
N ASP A 46 -11.74 -0.47 -1.68
CA ASP A 46 -12.38 -1.60 -2.35
C ASP A 46 -12.43 -2.85 -1.45
N PHE A 47 -11.42 -3.03 -0.59
CA PHE A 47 -11.36 -4.12 0.37
C PHE A 47 -12.42 -3.98 1.48
N LEU A 48 -12.62 -2.76 1.99
CA LEU A 48 -13.65 -2.47 3.00
C LEU A 48 -15.06 -2.62 2.42
N GLU A 49 -15.27 -2.18 1.19
CA GLU A 49 -16.53 -2.40 0.46
C GLU A 49 -16.79 -3.90 0.28
N PHE A 50 -15.82 -4.65 -0.24
CA PHE A 50 -15.94 -6.11 -0.40
C PHE A 50 -16.26 -6.80 0.93
N ARG A 51 -15.62 -6.39 2.04
CA ARG A 51 -15.91 -6.93 3.37
C ARG A 51 -17.35 -6.67 3.81
N GLN A 52 -17.88 -5.48 3.55
CA GLN A 52 -19.27 -5.16 3.90
C GLN A 52 -20.24 -6.01 3.08
N GLU A 53 -20.00 -6.13 1.77
CA GLU A 53 -20.86 -6.95 0.90
C GLU A 53 -20.86 -8.43 1.32
N VAL A 54 -19.68 -9.04 1.56
CA VAL A 54 -19.58 -10.43 2.02
C VAL A 54 -20.33 -10.70 3.34
N VAL A 55 -20.43 -9.70 4.22
CA VAL A 55 -21.04 -9.87 5.55
C VAL A 55 -22.54 -9.60 5.55
N PHE A 56 -23.03 -8.70 4.68
CA PHE A 56 -24.38 -8.14 4.82
C PHE A 56 -25.30 -8.38 3.62
N THR A 57 -24.80 -8.71 2.42
CA THR A 57 -25.65 -8.86 1.23
C THR A 57 -25.84 -10.31 0.80
N ALA A 58 -27.10 -10.68 0.57
CA ALA A 58 -27.51 -11.92 -0.09
C ALA A 58 -27.67 -11.74 -1.62
N ASP A 59 -27.16 -10.62 -2.14
CA ASP A 59 -27.24 -10.26 -3.55
C ASP A 59 -25.95 -10.71 -4.26
N ASP A 60 -26.05 -11.87 -4.92
CA ASP A 60 -24.93 -12.52 -5.61
C ASP A 60 -24.32 -11.64 -6.71
N GLU A 61 -25.12 -10.76 -7.33
CA GLU A 61 -24.63 -9.85 -8.38
C GLU A 61 -23.72 -8.78 -7.79
N ARG A 62 -24.12 -8.19 -6.66
CA ARG A 62 -23.28 -7.21 -5.94
C ARG A 62 -22.01 -7.83 -5.40
N LEU A 63 -22.10 -9.04 -4.86
CA LEU A 63 -20.93 -9.78 -4.38
C LEU A 63 -19.94 -10.04 -5.53
N CYS A 64 -20.44 -10.42 -6.71
CA CYS A 64 -19.63 -10.65 -7.91
C CYS A 64 -18.92 -9.36 -8.36
N ILE A 65 -19.64 -8.24 -8.43
CA ILE A 65 -19.07 -6.93 -8.79
C ILE A 65 -18.00 -6.50 -7.78
N ALA A 66 -18.28 -6.64 -6.48
CA ALA A 66 -17.32 -6.31 -5.43
C ALA A 66 -16.07 -7.20 -5.51
N GLN A 67 -16.24 -8.49 -5.81
CA GLN A 67 -15.15 -9.44 -5.99
C GLN A 67 -14.29 -9.10 -7.22
N GLU A 68 -14.89 -8.74 -8.34
CA GLU A 68 -14.15 -8.28 -9.53
C GLU A 68 -13.38 -6.98 -9.25
N LYS A 69 -14.00 -6.04 -8.53
CA LYS A 69 -13.40 -4.77 -8.14
C LYS A 69 -12.16 -4.97 -7.28
N ILE A 70 -12.25 -5.79 -6.22
CA ILE A 70 -11.12 -6.06 -5.34
C ILE A 70 -9.99 -6.82 -6.05
N ASN A 71 -10.33 -7.79 -6.92
CA ASN A 71 -9.34 -8.50 -7.74
C ASN A 71 -8.60 -7.55 -8.69
N THR A 72 -9.32 -6.63 -9.32
CA THR A 72 -8.73 -5.61 -10.19
C THR A 72 -7.78 -4.70 -9.42
N SER A 73 -8.18 -4.24 -8.23
CA SER A 73 -7.34 -3.40 -7.38
C SER A 73 -6.13 -4.14 -6.82
N ALA A 74 -6.25 -5.43 -6.46
CA ALA A 74 -5.12 -6.26 -6.07
C ALA A 74 -4.09 -6.41 -7.20
N ASN A 75 -4.56 -6.57 -8.45
CA ASN A 75 -3.69 -6.59 -9.63
C ASN A 75 -2.97 -5.26 -9.85
N LYS A 76 -3.64 -4.13 -9.65
CA LYS A 76 -3.00 -2.81 -9.70
C LYS A 76 -1.91 -2.68 -8.65
N VAL A 77 -2.17 -3.07 -7.40
CA VAL A 77 -1.17 -3.09 -6.31
C VAL A 77 0.07 -3.86 -6.73
N CYS A 78 -0.09 -5.04 -7.31
CA CYS A 78 1.02 -5.88 -7.76
C CYS A 78 1.99 -5.15 -8.72
N LEU A 79 1.48 -4.26 -9.59
CA LEU A 79 2.31 -3.50 -10.54
C LEU A 79 3.30 -2.54 -9.85
N PHE A 80 2.95 -2.07 -8.64
CA PHE A 80 3.74 -1.12 -7.88
C PHE A 80 4.66 -1.78 -6.83
N LEU A 81 4.59 -3.10 -6.70
CA LEU A 81 5.40 -3.91 -5.79
C LEU A 81 6.62 -4.55 -6.49
N SER A 82 7.69 -4.75 -5.71
CA SER A 82 8.86 -5.55 -6.10
C SER A 82 8.47 -7.03 -6.29
N LYS A 83 9.29 -7.83 -6.98
CA LYS A 83 8.95 -9.26 -7.23
C LYS A 83 8.68 -10.05 -5.94
N THR A 84 9.52 -9.87 -4.93
CA THR A 84 9.39 -10.55 -3.62
C THR A 84 8.13 -10.10 -2.89
N THR A 85 7.94 -8.79 -2.72
CA THR A 85 6.77 -8.25 -2.01
C THR A 85 5.46 -8.51 -2.77
N ARG A 86 5.51 -8.55 -4.11
CA ARG A 86 4.36 -8.92 -4.94
C ARG A 86 3.92 -10.36 -4.69
N LYS A 87 4.87 -11.29 -4.56
CA LYS A 87 4.56 -12.68 -4.25
C LYS A 87 3.91 -12.79 -2.87
N GLU A 88 4.54 -12.19 -1.85
CA GLU A 88 4.00 -12.12 -0.48
C GLU A 88 2.58 -11.55 -0.44
N PHE A 89 2.33 -10.45 -1.17
CA PHE A 89 1.00 -9.85 -1.29
C PHE A 89 -0.01 -10.77 -1.97
N ARG A 90 0.35 -11.41 -3.09
CA ARG A 90 -0.54 -12.34 -3.80
C ARG A 90 -0.90 -13.55 -2.95
N ASP A 91 0.08 -14.15 -2.29
CA ASP A 91 -0.14 -15.31 -1.44
C ASP A 91 -1.10 -14.93 -0.28
N THR A 92 -0.88 -13.78 0.36
CA THR A 92 -1.77 -13.24 1.41
C THR A 92 -3.19 -12.96 0.88
N PHE A 93 -3.29 -12.40 -0.33
CA PHE A 93 -4.56 -12.09 -0.98
C PHE A 93 -5.35 -13.35 -1.33
N ASP A 94 -4.72 -14.32 -1.95
CA ASP A 94 -5.33 -15.59 -2.32
C ASP A 94 -5.80 -16.38 -1.09
N GLU A 95 -5.01 -16.36 -0.01
CA GLU A 95 -5.38 -16.98 1.26
C GLU A 95 -6.59 -16.29 1.89
N TYR A 96 -6.62 -14.95 1.88
CA TYR A 96 -7.76 -14.19 2.39
C TYR A 96 -9.05 -14.46 1.60
N MET A 97 -8.95 -14.55 0.27
CA MET A 97 -10.11 -14.82 -0.60
C MET A 97 -10.65 -16.25 -0.46
N ARG A 98 -9.81 -17.21 -0.06
CA ARG A 98 -10.20 -18.61 0.16
C ARG A 98 -10.56 -18.93 1.60
N PHE A 99 -10.35 -17.97 2.51
CA PHE A 99 -10.56 -18.17 3.92
C PHE A 99 -12.02 -18.55 4.21
N THR A 100 -12.19 -19.72 4.82
CA THR A 100 -13.46 -20.21 5.33
C THR A 100 -13.30 -20.46 6.83
N PRO A 101 -14.06 -19.76 7.69
CA PRO A 101 -13.94 -19.95 9.13
C PRO A 101 -14.41 -21.36 9.51
N ASP A 102 -13.57 -22.11 10.22
CA ASP A 102 -13.94 -23.40 10.78
C ASP A 102 -14.65 -23.19 12.13
N PHE A 103 -15.96 -23.43 12.14
CA PHE A 103 -16.79 -23.33 13.34
C PHE A 103 -16.94 -24.66 14.10
N SER A 104 -16.23 -25.73 13.70
CA SER A 104 -16.33 -27.05 14.32
C SER A 104 -16.13 -27.05 15.84
N LYS A 105 -15.39 -26.06 16.36
CA LYS A 105 -15.09 -25.88 17.80
C LYS A 105 -15.74 -24.62 18.41
N ALA A 106 -16.54 -23.88 17.66
CA ALA A 106 -17.09 -22.58 18.07
C ALA A 106 -18.41 -22.74 18.85
N THR A 107 -18.32 -23.16 20.12
CA THR A 107 -19.49 -23.32 21.00
C THR A 107 -19.90 -22.03 21.74
N ASN A 108 -19.06 -20.99 21.68
CA ASN A 108 -19.29 -19.70 22.31
C ASN A 108 -18.68 -18.55 21.49
N LEU A 109 -18.95 -17.30 21.89
CA LEU A 109 -18.42 -16.09 21.25
C LEU A 109 -16.89 -16.04 21.17
N ILE A 110 -16.19 -16.69 22.11
CA ILE A 110 -14.72 -16.76 22.12
C ILE A 110 -14.24 -17.67 20.98
N GLY A 111 -14.83 -18.86 20.86
CA GLY A 111 -14.54 -19.80 19.78
C GLY A 111 -14.87 -19.22 18.40
N ILE A 112 -15.97 -18.46 18.27
CA ILE A 112 -16.28 -17.74 17.02
C ILE A 112 -15.19 -16.71 16.69
N LYS A 113 -14.71 -15.94 17.68
CA LYS A 113 -13.61 -14.98 17.45
C LYS A 113 -12.31 -15.68 17.06
N GLU A 114 -11.99 -16.80 17.69
CA GLU A 114 -10.82 -17.61 17.35
C GLU A 114 -10.91 -18.18 15.94
N SER A 115 -12.08 -18.64 15.50
CA SER A 115 -12.31 -19.08 14.12
C SER A 115 -12.01 -17.98 13.10
N TYR A 116 -12.21 -16.71 13.43
CA TYR A 116 -11.89 -15.56 12.55
C TYR A 116 -10.49 -14.97 12.77
N ALA A 117 -9.74 -15.40 13.80
CA ALA A 117 -8.41 -14.88 14.10
C ALA A 117 -7.45 -14.93 12.90
N PRO A 118 -7.38 -16.02 12.11
CA PRO A 118 -6.52 -16.07 10.94
C PRO A 118 -6.88 -15.02 9.89
N LYS A 119 -8.17 -14.70 9.73
CA LYS A 119 -8.62 -13.66 8.81
C LYS A 119 -8.12 -12.27 9.21
N PHE A 120 -8.14 -11.95 10.51
CA PHE A 120 -7.60 -10.70 11.03
C PHE A 120 -6.07 -10.62 10.93
N GLU A 121 -5.38 -11.76 11.01
CA GLU A 121 -3.94 -11.84 10.80
C GLU A 121 -3.56 -11.53 9.34
N LEU A 122 -4.31 -12.07 8.38
CA LEU A 122 -4.15 -11.73 6.95
C LEU A 122 -4.39 -10.24 6.68
N GLU A 123 -5.40 -9.64 7.33
CA GLU A 123 -5.64 -8.19 7.24
C GLU A 123 -4.45 -7.37 7.76
N ARG A 124 -3.86 -7.79 8.89
CA ARG A 124 -2.65 -7.17 9.43
C ARG A 124 -1.46 -7.33 8.48
N ASN A 125 -1.34 -8.47 7.81
CA ASN A 125 -0.25 -8.71 6.84
C ASN A 125 -0.31 -7.74 5.66
N PHE A 126 -1.49 -7.41 5.14
CA PHE A 126 -1.62 -6.36 4.11
C PHE A 126 -1.07 -5.02 4.61
N GLN A 127 -1.42 -4.62 5.84
CA GLN A 127 -0.94 -3.37 6.43
C GLN A 127 0.60 -3.38 6.56
N LEU A 128 1.19 -4.46 7.05
CA LEU A 128 2.65 -4.59 7.18
C LEU A 128 3.36 -4.52 5.82
N ILE A 129 2.79 -5.13 4.79
CA ILE A 129 3.32 -5.06 3.42
C ILE A 129 3.30 -3.61 2.92
N PHE A 130 2.19 -2.89 3.10
CA PHE A 130 2.07 -1.50 2.66
C PHE A 130 2.98 -0.57 3.45
N GLU A 131 3.06 -0.74 4.77
CA GLU A 131 3.99 0.00 5.62
C GLU A 131 5.44 -0.20 5.15
N ARG A 132 5.86 -1.45 4.91
CA ARG A 132 7.21 -1.76 4.43
C ARG A 132 7.51 -1.07 3.10
N VAL A 133 6.53 -1.02 2.20
CA VAL A 133 6.70 -0.45 0.85
C VAL A 133 6.68 1.08 0.84
N LEU A 134 5.85 1.70 1.68
CA LEU A 134 5.73 3.16 1.78
C LEU A 134 6.85 3.78 2.62
N CYS A 135 7.25 3.11 3.70
CA CYS A 135 8.22 3.64 4.66
C CYS A 135 9.67 3.30 4.26
N GLY A 136 9.88 2.20 3.53
CA GLY A 136 11.21 1.65 3.29
C GLY A 136 11.98 1.39 4.59
N THR A 137 13.27 1.11 4.51
CA THR A 137 14.20 0.91 5.65
C THR A 137 14.42 2.17 6.51
N ARG A 138 13.64 3.24 6.33
CA ARG A 138 13.74 4.45 7.17
C ARG A 138 12.80 4.28 8.36
N GLY A 139 13.41 4.06 9.53
CA GLY A 139 12.73 3.80 10.79
C GLY A 139 11.66 4.85 11.14
N ASN A 140 10.55 4.36 11.70
CA ASN A 140 9.41 5.11 12.22
C ASN A 140 8.60 5.91 11.21
N CYS A 141 7.91 5.20 10.31
CA CYS A 141 6.66 5.71 9.72
C CYS A 141 5.54 4.71 10.05
N SER A 142 4.51 5.20 10.75
CA SER A 142 3.26 4.48 10.94
C SER A 142 2.33 4.81 9.76
N TRP A 143 1.64 3.81 9.23
CA TRP A 143 0.66 3.98 8.15
C TRP A 143 -0.44 5.00 8.48
N LEU A 144 -0.80 5.09 9.77
CA LEU A 144 -1.75 6.08 10.31
C LEU A 144 -1.24 7.52 10.16
N SER A 145 0.07 7.75 10.22
CA SER A 145 0.68 9.06 10.00
C SER A 145 0.47 9.55 8.57
N PHE A 146 0.49 8.63 7.60
CA PHE A 146 0.33 8.93 6.18
C PHE A 146 -1.15 9.14 5.80
N PHE A 147 -2.07 8.36 6.36
CA PHE A 147 -3.52 8.57 6.20
C PHE A 147 -3.99 9.91 6.79
N ARG A 148 -3.45 10.34 7.94
CA ARG A 148 -3.71 11.69 8.48
C ARG A 148 -3.25 12.82 7.58
N PHE A 149 -2.17 12.61 6.82
CA PHE A 149 -1.65 13.62 5.90
C PHE A 149 -2.60 13.86 4.72
N LYS A 150 -3.28 12.80 4.24
CA LYS A 150 -4.26 12.91 3.15
C LYS A 150 -5.56 13.63 3.57
N GLN A 151 -6.02 13.44 4.81
CA GLN A 151 -7.21 14.18 5.29
C GLN A 151 -6.96 15.69 5.45
N LYS A 152 -5.72 16.12 5.73
CA LYS A 152 -5.40 17.54 5.86
C LYS A 152 -5.21 18.26 4.52
N GLY A 153 -4.89 17.54 3.44
CA GLY A 153 -4.65 18.11 2.10
C GLY A 153 -5.88 18.20 1.19
N MET A 154 -7.07 17.82 1.68
CA MET A 154 -8.35 17.94 0.96
C MET A 154 -9.25 19.06 1.52
N SER A 155 -8.72 19.90 2.43
CA SER A 155 -9.43 21.02 3.05
C SER A 155 -8.87 22.40 2.66
N GLU A 156 -8.09 22.47 1.57
CA GLU A 156 -7.69 23.74 0.94
C GLU A 156 -8.19 23.81 -0.51
#